data_AF-A0A654ATA5-F1
#
_entry.id   AF-A0A654ATA5-F1
#
_cell.length_a   1.000
_cell.length_b   1.000
_cell.length_c   1.000
_cell.angle_alpha   90.00
_cell.angle_beta   90.00
_cell.angle_gamma   90.00
#
_symmetry.space_group_name_H-M   'P 1'
#
loop_
_entity.id
_entity.type
_entity.pdbx_description
1 polymer ?
#
loop_
_entity_poly.entity_id
_entity_poly.type
_entity_poly.pdbx_seq_one_letter_code
_entity_poly.pdbx_strand_id
1 'polypeptide(L)' 'MSSINHLIKTYQNQLDLLEMQKVIIVALNKFDIKQIKQGVFIDQFQVKMSKQTICVSNWPKKKNYCIKK' A
#
# COMPACT_ATOMS: atom_id res chain seq x y z
N MET A 1 9.29 -17.32 -21.35
CA MET A 1 8.46 -17.44 -20.13
C MET A 1 7.08 -17.94 -20.56
N SER A 2 6.54 -18.99 -19.94
CA SER A 2 5.21 -19.53 -20.30
C SER A 2 4.09 -18.57 -19.93
N SER A 3 2.97 -18.58 -20.68
CA SER A 3 1.79 -17.73 -20.44
C SER A 3 1.20 -17.88 -19.04
N ILE A 4 1.36 -19.05 -18.41
CA ILE A 4 0.93 -19.34 -17.03
C ILE A 4 1.71 -18.51 -16.01
N ASN A 5 3.03 -18.38 -16.17
CA ASN A 5 3.85 -17.58 -15.27
C ASN A 5 3.48 -16.10 -15.33
N HIS A 6 3.08 -15.61 -16.52
CA HIS A 6 2.60 -14.24 -16.67
C HIS A 6 1.26 -14.03 -15.96
N LEU A 7 0.34 -15.00 -16.05
CA LEU A 7 -0.96 -14.94 -15.36
C LEU A 7 -0.79 -14.93 -13.84
N ILE A 8 0.05 -15.82 -13.30
CA ILE A 8 0.34 -15.90 -11.86
C ILE A 8 0.90 -14.56 -11.35
N LYS A 9 1.88 -13.98 -12.06
CA LYS A 9 2.47 -12.69 -11.69
C LYS A 9 1.44 -11.56 -11.70
N THR A 10 0.54 -11.57 -12.68
CA THR A 10 -0.54 -10.57 -12.78
C THR A 10 -1.49 -10.69 -11.59
N TYR A 11 -1.89 -11.90 -11.23
CA TYR A 11 -2.79 -12.15 -10.11
C TYR A 11 -2.15 -11.75 -8.78
N GLN A 12 -0.87 -12.09 -8.55
CA GLN A 12 -0.13 -11.67 -7.37
C GLN A 12 -0.02 -10.13 -7.27
N ASN A 13 0.16 -9.44 -8.40
CA ASN A 13 0.17 -7.97 -8.40
C ASN A 13 -1.19 -7.37 -8.01
N GLN A 14 -2.30 -7.97 -8.44
CA GLN A 14 -3.64 -7.54 -8.06
C GLN A 14 -3.91 -7.77 -6.57
N LEU A 15 -3.51 -8.92 -6.03
CA LEU A 15 -3.63 -9.20 -4.60
C LEU A 15 -2.82 -8.21 -3.75
N ASP A 16 -1.57 -7.94 -4.13
CA ASP A 16 -0.74 -6.98 -3.42
C ASP A 16 -1.33 -5.56 -3.47
N LEU A 17 -1.95 -5.18 -4.59
CA LEU A 17 -2.63 -3.89 -4.72
C LEU A 17 -3.83 -3.78 -3.76
N LEU A 18 -4.68 -4.81 -3.70
CA LEU A 18 -5.83 -4.86 -2.79
C LEU A 18 -5.40 -4.81 -1.32
N GLU A 19 -4.33 -5.52 -0.99
CA GLU A 19 -3.75 -5.49 0.36
C GLU A 19 -3.30 -4.07 0.74
N MET A 20 -2.59 -3.37 -0.15
CA MET A 20 -2.16 -1.99 0.11
C MET A 20 -3.33 -1.01 0.22
N GLN A 21 -4.38 -1.16 -0.60
CA GLN A 21 -5.59 -0.35 -0.48
C GLN A 21 -6.28 -0.55 0.86
N LYS A 22 -6.41 -1.81 1.31
CA LYS A 22 -6.96 -2.14 2.63
C LYS A 22 -6.14 -1.46 3.74
N VAL A 23 -4.81 -1.50 3.66
CA VAL A 23 -3.92 -0.87 4.64
C VAL A 23 -4.15 0.65 4.70
N ILE A 24 -4.34 1.33 3.56
CA ILE A 24 -4.68 2.76 3.54
C ILE A 24 -6.00 3.03 4.28
N ILE A 25 -7.04 2.23 4.03
CA ILE A 25 -8.34 2.36 4.71
C ILE A 25 -8.18 2.17 6.23
N VAL A 26 -7.43 1.16 6.66
CA VAL A 26 -7.16 0.93 8.08
C VAL A 26 -6.40 2.10 8.70
N ALA A 27 -5.40 2.63 8.01
CA ALA A 27 -4.64 3.77 8.50
C ALA A 27 -5.52 5.01 8.71
N LEU A 28 -6.39 5.30 7.74
CA LEU A 28 -7.33 6.42 7.81
C LEU A 28 -8.38 6.29 8.92
N ASN A 29 -8.72 5.06 9.32
CA ASN A 29 -9.66 4.81 10.41
C ASN A 29 -8.99 4.82 11.80
N LYS A 30 -7.72 4.41 11.90
CA LYS A 30 -7.02 4.23 13.18
C LYS A 30 -6.20 5.44 13.61
N PHE A 31 -5.70 6.23 12.68
CA PHE A 31 -4.75 7.30 12.95
C PHE A 31 -5.28 8.64 12.47
N ASP A 32 -4.92 9.69 13.20
CA ASP A 32 -5.20 11.04 12.73
C ASP A 32 -4.27 11.44 11.57
N ILE A 33 -4.64 12.52 10.88
CA ILE A 33 -3.90 13.00 9.70
C ILE A 33 -2.46 13.42 10.05
N LYS A 34 -2.20 13.96 11.27
CA LYS A 34 -0.86 14.38 11.67
C LYS A 34 0.06 13.17 11.83
N GLN A 35 -0.45 12.09 12.44
CA GLN A 35 0.25 10.82 12.57
C GLN A 35 0.55 10.22 11.19
N ILE A 36 -0.44 10.18 10.29
CA ILE A 36 -0.23 9.64 8.93
C ILE A 36 0.78 10.50 8.14
N LYS A 37 0.86 11.82 8.35
CA LYS A 37 1.91 12.66 7.75
C LYS A 37 3.32 12.33 8.26
N GLN A 38 3.45 12.00 9.54
CA GLN A 38 4.72 11.56 10.14
C GLN A 38 5.14 10.18 9.61
N GLY A 39 4.16 9.36 9.25
CA GLY A 39 4.34 8.00 8.75
C GLY A 39 4.02 7.00 9.85
N VAL A 40 3.05 6.14 9.59
CA VAL A 40 2.59 5.10 10.52
C VAL A 40 2.88 3.72 9.96
N PHE A 41 3.06 2.74 10.83
CA PHE A 41 3.25 1.35 10.45
C PHE A 41 2.02 0.52 10.79
N ILE A 42 1.62 -0.33 9.84
CA ILE A 42 0.63 -1.39 10.02
C ILE A 42 1.29 -2.66 9.51
N ASP A 43 1.64 -3.56 10.43
CA ASP A 43 2.43 -4.75 10.14
C ASP A 43 3.72 -4.40 9.37
N GLN A 44 3.89 -4.96 8.18
CA GLN A 44 5.03 -4.73 7.28
C GLN A 44 4.88 -3.50 6.36
N PHE A 45 3.79 -2.74 6.49
CA PHE A 45 3.46 -1.62 5.61
C PHE A 45 3.70 -0.29 6.31
N GLN A 46 4.37 0.63 5.61
CA GLN A 46 4.44 2.02 6.01
C GLN A 46 3.40 2.82 5.24
N VAL A 47 2.54 3.55 5.94
CA VAL A 47 1.59 4.50 5.34
C VAL A 47 2.05 5.91 5.61
N LYS A 48 2.19 6.73 4.57
CA LYS A 48 2.57 8.13 4.71
C LYS A 48 1.76 9.03 3.81
N MET A 49 1.28 10.15 4.35
CA MET A 49 0.63 11.20 3.57
C MET A 49 1.59 12.35 3.31
N SER A 50 1.69 12.76 2.05
CA SER A 50 2.38 13.98 1.64
C SER A 50 1.48 14.77 0.71
N LYS A 51 1.30 16.07 0.99
CA LYS A 51 0.34 16.94 0.29
C LYS A 51 -1.06 16.30 0.26
N GLN A 52 -1.59 16.00 -0.93
CA GLN A 52 -2.90 15.37 -1.18
C GLN A 52 -2.76 13.89 -1.59
N THR A 53 -1.63 13.25 -1.28
CA THR A 53 -1.38 11.86 -1.68
C THR A 53 -1.09 11.01 -0.45
N ILE A 54 -1.72 9.85 -0.35
CA ILE A 54 -1.43 8.83 0.66
C ILE A 54 -0.76 7.67 -0.04
N CYS A 55 0.40 7.27 0.44
CA CYS A 55 1.16 6.15 -0.10
C CYS A 55 1.34 5.05 0.94
N VAL A 56 1.32 3.81 0.47
CA VAL A 56 1.69 2.61 1.22
C VAL A 56 2.91 1.98 0.58
N SER A 57 3.93 1.72 1.39
CA SER A 57 5.13 1.01 1.00
C SER A 57 5.21 -0.35 1.72
N ASN A 58 5.38 -1.43 0.96
CA ASN A 58 5.77 -2.74 1.46
C ASN A 58 7.27 -2.93 1.17
N TRP A 59 8.10 -2.70 2.18
CA TRP A 59 9.56 -2.83 2.06
C TRP A 59 10.02 -4.25 1.69
N PRO A 60 9.53 -5.33 2.33
CA PRO A 60 9.87 -6.70 1.96
C PRO A 60 9.65 -7.00 0.47
N LYS A 61 8.54 -6.54 -0.11
CA LYS A 61 8.19 -6.77 -1.52
C LYS A 61 8.70 -5.67 -2.47
N LYS A 62 9.34 -4.60 -1.96
CA LYS A 62 9.71 -3.37 -2.70
C LYS A 62 8.56 -2.80 -3.54
N LYS A 63 7.33 -2.86 -3.02
CA LYS A 63 6.13 -2.36 -3.69
C LYS A 63 5.63 -1.09 -3.02
N ASN A 64 5.13 -0.16 -3.83
CA ASN A 64 4.54 1.09 -3.38
C ASN A 64 3.24 1.35 -4.14
N TYR A 65 2.24 1.86 -3.44
CA TYR A 65 0.96 2.25 -4.02
C TYR A 65 0.49 3.56 -3.40
N CYS A 66 0.02 4.49 -4.23
CA CYS A 66 -0.42 5.80 -3.81
C CYS A 66 -1.82 6.13 -4.34
N ILE A 67 -2.63 6.77 -3.51
CA ILE A 67 -3.92 7.34 -3.90
C ILE A 67 -3.93 8.85 -3.68
N LYS A 68 -4.64 9.57 -4.55
CA LYS A 68 -4.99 10.97 -4.29
C LYS A 68 -6.14 10.98 -3.28
N LYS A 69 -6.02 11.86 -2.28
CA LYS A 69 -7.08 12.17 -1.33
C LYS A 69 -7.99 13.25 -1.90
#